data_AF-A0A2M7CJX2-F1
#
_entry.id   AF-A0A2M7CJX2-F1
#
_cell.length_a   1.000
_cell.length_b   1.000
_cell.length_c   1.000
_cell.angle_alpha   90.00
_cell.angle_beta   90.00
_cell.angle_gamma   90.00
#
_symmetry.space_group_name_H-M   'P 1'
#
loop_
_entity.id
_entity.type
_entity.pdbx_description
1 polymer ?
#
loop_
_entity_poly.entity_id
_entity_poly.type
_entity_poly.pdbx_seq_one_letter_code
_entity_poly.pdbx_strand_id
1 'polypeptide(L)'
;MTLGEGDTLGWARLTSGKDEVIFVTENGQALRFSEDKIRAMGRSAAGVQGIRLKKGDAVTSMDVIQPNGSLLIVTTNGFGKQTPLKDYTAKGRATGGNFTIDPKAIPVTGKIAAARVVQMTDDLTIITANGVALRLKVKDVKQAGRATRGVHLIKPQEGDSVASVARIAVEELKKVGAQVNENAEAEKEQPELL
;
A
#
# COMPACT_ATOMS: atom_id res chain seq x y z
N MET A 1 24.60 -1.72 4.63
CA MET A 1 23.35 -2.26 5.20
C MET A 1 23.58 -3.76 5.27
N THR A 2 23.45 -4.35 6.44
CA THR A 2 23.58 -5.81 6.59
C THR A 2 22.19 -6.39 6.66
N LEU A 3 21.80 -7.15 5.65
CA LEU A 3 20.53 -7.88 5.62
C LEU A 3 20.76 -9.30 6.13
N GLY A 4 19.79 -9.83 6.88
CA GLY A 4 19.80 -11.24 7.26
C GLY A 4 19.66 -12.14 6.04
N GLU A 5 19.97 -13.42 6.21
CA GLU A 5 19.70 -14.41 5.17
C GLU A 5 18.19 -14.46 4.87
N GLY A 6 17.83 -14.34 3.58
CA GLY A 6 16.43 -14.29 3.13
C GLY A 6 15.74 -12.93 3.25
N ASP A 7 16.38 -11.93 3.88
CA ASP A 7 15.84 -10.57 3.93
C ASP A 7 16.14 -9.80 2.64
N THR A 8 15.20 -8.94 2.25
CA THR A 8 15.35 -8.04 1.11
C THR A 8 14.98 -6.62 1.50
N LEU A 9 15.62 -5.64 0.84
CA LEU A 9 15.24 -4.25 0.98
C LEU A 9 13.97 -3.99 0.14
N GLY A 10 12.84 -3.81 0.80
CA GLY A 10 11.58 -3.52 0.11
C GLY A 10 11.43 -2.07 -0.32
N TRP A 11 11.74 -1.10 0.56
CA TRP A 11 11.48 0.32 0.32
C TRP A 11 12.51 1.22 0.98
N ALA A 12 12.72 2.39 0.38
CA ALA A 12 13.40 3.52 0.97
C ALA A 12 12.50 4.77 0.89
N ARG A 13 12.47 5.56 1.96
CA ARG A 13 11.71 6.80 2.06
C ARG A 13 12.55 7.85 2.76
N LEU A 14 12.45 9.09 2.30
CA LEU A 14 12.99 10.25 3.00
C LEU A 14 11.99 10.71 4.06
N THR A 15 12.51 11.08 5.21
CA THR A 15 11.73 11.59 6.34
C THR A 15 12.42 12.80 6.98
N SER A 16 11.67 13.60 7.74
CA SER A 16 12.06 14.91 8.26
C SER A 16 12.58 14.90 9.71
N GLY A 17 12.50 13.76 10.40
CA GLY A 17 12.70 13.62 11.83
C GLY A 17 11.43 13.85 12.68
N LYS A 18 10.32 14.27 12.06
CA LYS A 18 9.02 14.53 12.71
C LYS A 18 7.86 13.78 12.06
N ASP A 19 8.16 12.92 11.08
CA ASP A 19 7.16 12.21 10.33
C ASP A 19 6.67 10.97 11.09
N GLU A 20 5.56 10.44 10.61
CA GLU A 20 5.09 9.13 11.02
C GLU A 20 5.13 8.18 9.84
N VAL A 21 5.41 6.92 10.13
CA VAL A 21 5.50 5.86 9.14
C VAL A 21 4.41 4.84 9.39
N ILE A 22 3.95 4.19 8.32
CA ILE A 22 3.00 3.08 8.39
C ILE A 22 3.57 1.86 7.67
N PHE A 23 3.55 0.73 8.37
CA PHE A 23 3.88 -0.58 7.84
C PHE A 23 2.60 -1.36 7.61
N VAL A 24 2.57 -2.17 6.55
CA VAL A 24 1.47 -3.09 6.24
C VAL A 24 2.04 -4.48 5.96
N THR A 25 1.38 -5.51 6.46
CA THR A 25 1.75 -6.91 6.23
C THR A 25 0.82 -7.60 5.23
N GLU A 26 1.31 -8.66 4.60
CA GLU A 26 0.55 -9.47 3.64
C GLU A 26 -0.73 -10.04 4.26
N ASN A 27 -0.68 -10.46 5.52
CA ASN A 27 -1.82 -10.99 6.27
C ASN A 27 -2.68 -9.90 6.93
N GLY A 28 -2.49 -8.64 6.55
CA GLY A 28 -3.46 -7.59 6.84
C GLY A 28 -3.27 -6.87 8.17
N GLN A 29 -2.08 -6.86 8.75
CA GLN A 29 -1.76 -5.93 9.85
C GLN A 29 -1.29 -4.60 9.29
N ALA A 30 -1.60 -3.51 10.00
CA ALA A 30 -1.03 -2.21 9.77
C ALA A 30 -0.57 -1.57 11.10
N LEU A 31 0.64 -1.02 11.11
CA LEU A 31 1.20 -0.33 12.26
C LEU A 31 1.70 1.05 11.85
N ARG A 32 1.11 2.09 12.46
CA ARG A 32 1.57 3.48 12.36
C ARG A 32 2.32 3.88 13.62
N PHE A 33 3.47 4.52 13.49
CA PHE A 33 4.22 5.07 14.62
C PHE A 33 5.12 6.24 14.17
N SER A 34 5.53 7.09 15.11
CA SER A 34 6.44 8.20 14.83
C SER A 34 7.86 7.70 14.58
N GLU A 35 8.52 8.30 13.58
CA GLU A 35 9.91 7.96 13.27
C GLU A 35 10.87 8.28 14.41
N ASP A 36 10.48 9.13 15.37
CA ASP A 36 11.25 9.44 16.59
C ASP A 36 11.63 8.19 17.41
N LYS A 37 10.90 7.08 17.22
CA LYS A 37 11.18 5.77 17.83
C LYS A 37 12.31 5.01 17.13
N ILE A 38 12.82 5.51 16.02
CA ILE A 38 13.92 4.96 15.24
C ILE A 38 15.14 5.86 15.45
N ARG A 39 16.14 5.34 16.14
CA ARG A 39 17.43 6.04 16.25
C ARG A 39 18.13 6.07 14.89
N ALA A 40 18.75 7.19 14.55
CA ALA A 40 19.67 7.27 13.42
C ALA A 40 20.84 6.29 13.63
N MET A 41 21.24 5.60 12.57
CA MET A 41 22.33 4.63 12.59
C MET A 41 23.19 4.76 11.34
N GLY A 42 24.45 4.33 11.44
CA GLY A 42 25.35 4.28 10.29
C GLY A 42 24.88 3.28 9.23
N ARG A 43 25.35 3.47 7.99
CA ARG A 43 24.94 2.67 6.82
C ARG A 43 25.18 1.16 6.97
N SER A 44 26.12 0.74 7.81
CA SER A 44 26.47 -0.67 8.08
C SER A 44 25.59 -1.35 9.13
N ALA A 45 24.69 -0.61 9.80
CA ALA A 45 23.80 -1.20 10.78
C ALA A 45 22.77 -2.16 10.15
N ALA A 46 22.30 -3.13 10.94
CA ALA A 46 21.24 -4.06 10.56
C ALA A 46 19.83 -3.45 10.64
N GLY A 47 19.67 -2.27 11.24
CA GLY A 47 18.38 -1.62 11.45
C GLY A 47 17.73 -1.96 12.80
N VAL A 48 16.44 -1.64 12.93
CA VAL A 48 15.61 -1.94 14.10
C VAL A 48 14.26 -2.50 13.63
N GLN A 49 13.62 -3.32 14.45
CA GLN A 49 12.30 -3.86 14.12
C GLN A 49 11.24 -2.75 14.01
N GLY A 50 10.58 -2.65 12.86
CA GLY A 50 9.45 -1.75 12.64
C GLY A 50 8.13 -2.30 13.18
N ILE A 51 7.71 -3.45 12.66
CA ILE A 51 6.49 -4.18 13.03
C ILE A 51 6.83 -5.61 13.47
N ARG A 52 6.10 -6.14 14.47
CA ARG A 52 6.23 -7.55 14.87
C ARG A 52 5.37 -8.40 13.94
N LEU A 53 6.02 -9.27 13.17
CA LEU A 53 5.35 -10.21 12.27
C LEU A 53 4.86 -11.45 13.02
N LYS A 54 3.71 -11.97 12.59
CA LYS A 54 3.25 -13.31 12.96
C LYS A 54 3.97 -14.36 12.10
N LYS A 55 3.95 -15.62 12.52
CA LYS A 55 4.52 -16.73 11.74
C LYS A 55 3.89 -16.78 10.34
N GLY A 56 4.73 -16.79 9.30
CA GLY A 56 4.29 -16.84 7.89
C GLY A 56 3.71 -15.52 7.36
N ASP A 57 3.94 -14.41 8.05
CA ASP A 57 3.60 -13.07 7.58
C ASP A 57 4.86 -12.33 7.11
N ALA A 58 4.68 -11.39 6.19
CA ALA A 58 5.76 -10.57 5.65
C ALA A 58 5.28 -9.12 5.49
N VAL A 59 6.22 -8.17 5.49
CA VAL A 59 5.89 -6.77 5.20
C VAL A 59 5.65 -6.63 3.70
N THR A 60 4.49 -6.08 3.32
CA THR A 60 4.12 -5.79 1.92
C THR A 60 4.18 -4.30 1.59
N SER A 61 4.30 -3.45 2.61
CA SER A 61 4.50 -2.02 2.39
C SER A 61 5.12 -1.31 3.60
N MET A 62 5.90 -0.27 3.31
CA MET A 62 6.27 0.80 4.23
C MET A 62 6.05 2.14 3.51
N ASP A 63 5.38 3.09 4.18
CA ASP A 63 5.17 4.43 3.63
C ASP A 63 5.16 5.52 4.70
N VAL A 64 5.34 6.77 4.27
CA VAL A 64 5.29 7.95 5.14
C VAL A 64 3.87 8.51 5.15
N ILE A 65 3.36 8.82 6.33
CA ILE A 65 2.04 9.40 6.52
C ILE A 65 2.00 10.78 5.86
N GLN A 66 0.98 11.01 5.04
CA GLN A 66 0.68 12.31 4.47
C GLN A 66 -0.60 12.86 5.13
N PRO A 67 -0.64 14.14 5.55
CA PRO A 67 -1.86 14.75 6.08
C PRO A 67 -3.04 14.58 5.13
N ASN A 68 -4.23 14.35 5.69
CA ASN A 68 -5.49 14.16 4.97
C ASN A 68 -5.52 13.01 3.95
N GLY A 69 -4.47 12.19 3.89
CA GLY A 69 -4.41 11.03 3.02
C GLY A 69 -5.17 9.81 3.54
N SER A 70 -5.24 8.81 2.68
CA SER A 70 -5.77 7.48 3.00
C SER A 70 -4.69 6.41 2.83
N LEU A 71 -4.81 5.31 3.57
CA LEU A 71 -4.14 4.07 3.23
C LEU A 71 -4.99 3.31 2.21
N LEU A 72 -4.49 3.18 0.99
CA LEU A 72 -5.05 2.31 -0.03
C LEU A 72 -4.40 0.94 0.09
N ILE A 73 -5.23 -0.12 0.06
CA ILE A 73 -4.77 -1.50 -0.05
C ILE A 73 -5.35 -2.16 -1.30
N VAL A 74 -4.57 -3.04 -1.91
CA VAL A 74 -5.01 -3.92 -3.00
C VAL A 74 -4.54 -5.34 -2.68
N THR A 75 -5.41 -6.32 -2.88
CA THR A 75 -5.14 -7.73 -2.63
C THR A 75 -4.83 -8.48 -3.92
N THR A 76 -4.26 -9.68 -3.79
CA THR A 76 -3.86 -10.51 -4.95
C THR A 76 -5.05 -10.87 -5.86
N ASN A 77 -6.27 -10.98 -5.32
CA ASN A 77 -7.47 -11.27 -6.13
C ASN A 77 -8.19 -9.98 -6.61
N GLY A 78 -7.50 -8.84 -6.56
CA GLY A 78 -7.98 -7.58 -7.14
C GLY A 78 -9.00 -6.81 -6.29
N PHE A 79 -9.18 -7.17 -5.02
CA PHE A 79 -9.97 -6.35 -4.10
C PHE A 79 -9.14 -5.16 -3.62
N GLY A 80 -9.80 -4.02 -3.42
CA GLY A 80 -9.17 -2.86 -2.83
C GLY A 80 -10.15 -1.94 -2.14
N LYS A 81 -9.58 -1.07 -1.34
CA LYS A 81 -10.27 0.02 -0.64
C LYS A 81 -9.25 1.05 -0.21
N GLN A 82 -9.76 2.23 0.11
CA GLN A 82 -9.01 3.23 0.86
C GLN A 82 -9.63 3.42 2.24
N THR A 83 -8.78 3.62 3.24
CA THR A 83 -9.19 3.93 4.60
C THR A 83 -8.47 5.19 5.07
N PRO A 84 -9.19 6.23 5.57
CA PRO A 84 -8.55 7.46 6.02
C PRO A 84 -7.45 7.20 7.05
N LEU A 85 -6.32 7.89 6.92
CA LEU A 85 -5.17 7.67 7.83
C LEU A 85 -5.49 8.00 9.29
N LYS A 86 -6.47 8.87 9.54
CA LYS A 86 -6.99 9.17 10.89
C LYS A 86 -7.53 7.93 11.61
N ASP A 87 -7.98 6.90 10.88
CA ASP A 87 -8.48 5.66 11.46
C ASP A 87 -7.35 4.75 11.96
N TYR A 88 -6.10 5.06 11.59
CA TYR A 88 -4.88 4.39 12.07
C TYR A 88 -4.24 5.27 13.13
N THR A 89 -4.62 5.06 14.39
CA THR A 89 -3.99 5.74 15.52
C THR A 89 -2.53 5.30 15.65
N ALA A 90 -1.61 6.25 15.84
CA ALA A 90 -0.22 5.95 16.12
C ALA A 90 -0.09 5.10 17.40
N LYS A 91 0.82 4.13 17.38
CA LYS A 91 1.13 3.22 18.49
C LYS A 91 2.65 3.17 18.71
N GLY A 92 3.09 2.34 19.67
CA GLY A 92 4.50 2.01 19.82
C GLY A 92 5.06 1.21 18.64
N ARG A 93 6.34 1.41 18.35
CA ARG A 93 7.12 0.61 17.41
C ARG A 93 7.22 -0.85 17.88
N ALA A 94 7.43 -1.78 16.94
CA ALA A 94 7.62 -3.22 17.19
C ALA A 94 6.41 -3.92 17.85
N THR A 95 5.22 -3.32 17.71
CA THR A 95 3.95 -3.97 18.04
C THR A 95 3.41 -4.73 16.82
N GLY A 96 2.35 -5.52 17.00
CA GLY A 96 1.73 -6.29 15.90
C GLY A 96 0.83 -5.46 14.98
N GLY A 97 0.57 -4.19 15.30
CA GLY A 97 -0.39 -3.36 14.56
C GLY A 97 -1.84 -3.76 14.80
N ASN A 98 -2.73 -3.25 13.95
CA ASN A 98 -4.14 -3.59 13.91
C ASN A 98 -4.54 -4.06 12.51
N PHE A 99 -5.65 -4.80 12.41
CA PHE A 99 -6.18 -5.21 11.11
C PHE A 99 -6.50 -4.01 10.20
N THR A 100 -6.07 -4.13 8.93
CA THR A 100 -6.37 -3.21 7.83
C THR A 100 -7.26 -3.82 6.75
N ILE A 101 -7.59 -5.11 6.90
CA ILE A 101 -8.58 -5.87 6.13
C ILE A 101 -9.25 -6.86 7.09
N ASP A 102 -10.48 -7.27 6.81
CA ASP A 102 -11.12 -8.36 7.57
C ASP A 102 -10.33 -9.67 7.38
N PRO A 103 -9.80 -10.31 8.44
CA PRO A 103 -9.08 -11.57 8.33
C PRO A 103 -9.91 -12.71 7.72
N LYS A 104 -11.22 -12.68 7.93
CA LYS A 104 -12.15 -13.67 7.36
C LYS A 104 -12.33 -13.50 5.85
N ALA A 105 -11.97 -12.34 5.31
CA ALA A 105 -12.03 -12.07 3.89
C ALA A 105 -10.77 -12.54 3.14
N ILE A 106 -9.62 -12.71 3.82
CA ILE A 106 -8.34 -13.10 3.19
C ILE A 106 -8.44 -14.37 2.33
N PRO A 107 -9.16 -15.44 2.71
CA PRO A 107 -9.35 -16.60 1.85
C PRO A 107 -10.03 -16.29 0.51
N VAL A 108 -10.83 -15.22 0.44
CA VAL A 108 -11.56 -14.79 -0.75
C VAL A 108 -10.80 -13.69 -1.51
N THR A 109 -10.24 -12.73 -0.79
CA THR A 109 -9.54 -11.58 -1.39
C THR A 109 -8.10 -11.91 -1.77
N GLY A 110 -7.55 -12.97 -1.19
CA GLY A 110 -6.11 -13.21 -1.14
C GLY A 110 -5.40 -12.25 -0.19
N LYS A 111 -4.07 -12.40 -0.13
CA LYS A 111 -3.16 -11.56 0.67
C LYS A 111 -3.13 -10.12 0.13
N ILE A 112 -2.66 -9.19 0.94
CA ILE A 112 -2.40 -7.82 0.47
C ILE A 112 -1.17 -7.83 -0.46
N ALA A 113 -1.40 -7.52 -1.73
CA ALA A 113 -0.37 -7.42 -2.76
C ALA A 113 0.38 -6.08 -2.70
N ALA A 114 -0.33 -5.00 -2.33
CA ALA A 114 0.27 -3.70 -2.15
C ALA A 114 -0.56 -2.83 -1.20
N ALA A 115 0.12 -1.91 -0.53
CA ALA A 115 -0.50 -0.79 0.15
C ALA A 115 0.25 0.51 -0.16
N ARG A 116 -0.44 1.64 -0.23
CA ARG A 116 0.14 2.96 -0.48
C ARG A 116 -0.59 4.02 0.32
N VAL A 117 0.14 4.98 0.88
CA VAL A 117 -0.46 6.24 1.30
C VAL A 117 -0.79 7.03 0.04
N VAL A 118 -2.04 7.46 -0.10
CA VAL A 118 -2.55 8.13 -1.31
C VAL A 118 -3.32 9.39 -0.96
N GLN A 119 -3.35 10.33 -1.90
CA GLN A 119 -4.25 11.49 -1.92
C GLN A 119 -5.38 11.25 -2.91
N MET A 120 -6.52 11.91 -2.70
CA MET A 120 -7.70 11.75 -3.58
C MET A 120 -7.44 12.19 -5.02
N THR A 121 -6.46 13.06 -5.23
CA THR A 121 -6.03 13.55 -6.54
C THR A 121 -5.13 12.57 -7.28
N ASP A 122 -4.60 11.56 -6.61
CA ASP A 122 -3.64 10.64 -7.22
C ASP A 122 -4.34 9.64 -8.15
N ASP A 123 -3.55 9.08 -9.07
CA ASP A 123 -3.94 7.94 -9.88
C ASP A 123 -3.27 6.66 -9.37
N LEU A 124 -3.90 5.54 -9.67
CA LEU A 124 -3.43 4.20 -9.36
C LEU A 124 -3.35 3.38 -10.64
N THR A 125 -2.22 2.72 -10.86
CA THR A 125 -2.10 1.67 -11.89
C THR A 125 -1.94 0.33 -11.20
N ILE A 126 -2.79 -0.63 -11.56
CA ILE A 126 -2.74 -2.02 -11.10
C ILE A 126 -2.32 -2.89 -12.29
N ILE A 127 -1.35 -3.78 -12.07
CA ILE A 127 -0.87 -4.71 -13.11
C ILE A 127 -0.96 -6.13 -12.57
N THR A 128 -1.56 -7.03 -13.34
CA THR A 128 -1.63 -8.46 -13.03
C THR A 128 -0.40 -9.22 -13.50
N ALA A 129 -0.20 -10.44 -13.01
CA ALA A 129 0.93 -11.29 -13.39
C ALA A 129 0.91 -11.62 -14.89
N ASN A 130 -0.26 -11.73 -15.50
CA ASN A 130 -0.43 -11.94 -16.93
C ASN A 130 -0.35 -10.65 -17.77
N GLY A 131 0.00 -9.51 -17.16
CA GLY A 131 0.24 -8.25 -17.87
C GLY A 131 -1.00 -7.40 -18.13
N VAL A 132 -2.16 -7.73 -17.53
CA VAL A 132 -3.35 -6.87 -17.63
C VAL A 132 -3.12 -5.64 -16.75
N ALA A 133 -3.16 -4.45 -17.34
CA ALA A 133 -3.00 -3.18 -16.65
C ALA A 133 -4.34 -2.42 -16.58
N LEU A 134 -4.63 -1.83 -15.42
CA LEU A 134 -5.77 -0.95 -15.20
C LEU A 134 -5.31 0.31 -14.50
N ARG A 135 -5.63 1.48 -15.08
CA ARG A 135 -5.46 2.78 -14.43
C ARG A 135 -6.80 3.31 -13.94
N LEU A 136 -6.83 3.81 -12.71
CA LEU A 136 -8.03 4.38 -12.08
C LEU A 136 -7.66 5.55 -11.17
N LYS A 137 -8.61 6.47 -10.93
CA LYS A 137 -8.39 7.59 -10.01
C LYS A 137 -8.64 7.12 -8.58
N VAL A 138 -7.81 7.56 -7.63
CA VAL A 138 -7.96 7.17 -6.22
C VAL A 138 -9.32 7.59 -5.65
N LYS A 139 -9.85 8.75 -6.05
CA LYS A 139 -11.19 9.20 -5.63
C LYS A 139 -12.33 8.22 -5.96
N ASP A 140 -12.17 7.37 -6.97
CA ASP A 140 -13.17 6.39 -7.38
C ASP A 140 -13.02 5.06 -6.61
N VAL A 141 -11.92 4.88 -5.88
CA VAL A 141 -11.71 3.73 -4.98
C VAL A 141 -12.58 3.90 -3.74
N LYS A 142 -13.39 2.87 -3.43
CA LYS A 142 -14.29 2.88 -2.28
C LYS A 142 -13.53 3.22 -0.98
N GLN A 143 -14.03 4.25 -0.28
CA GLN A 143 -13.63 4.51 1.09
C GLN A 143 -14.40 3.60 2.06
N ALA A 144 -13.68 2.92 2.94
CA ALA A 144 -14.27 2.01 3.92
C ALA A 144 -13.40 1.89 5.18
N GLY A 145 -13.98 1.41 6.27
CA GLY A 145 -13.26 1.20 7.53
C GLY A 145 -12.14 0.15 7.43
N ARG A 146 -11.28 0.14 8.44
CA ARG A 146 -10.07 -0.73 8.47
C ARG A 146 -10.38 -2.22 8.28
N ALA A 147 -11.16 -2.85 9.15
CA ALA A 147 -11.43 -4.28 9.09
C ALA A 147 -12.61 -4.63 8.15
N THR A 148 -12.56 -4.14 6.90
CA THR A 148 -13.54 -4.46 5.84
C THR A 148 -12.84 -5.16 4.68
N ARG A 149 -13.59 -5.87 3.83
CA ARG A 149 -13.02 -6.58 2.66
C ARG A 149 -12.68 -5.68 1.46
N GLY A 150 -13.32 -4.51 1.35
CA GLY A 150 -13.23 -3.67 0.14
C GLY A 150 -14.17 -4.12 -1.00
N VAL A 151 -13.82 -3.74 -2.23
CA VAL A 151 -14.55 -4.07 -3.47
C VAL A 151 -13.55 -4.47 -4.56
N HIS A 152 -14.01 -5.13 -5.63
CA HIS A 152 -13.13 -5.37 -6.78
C HIS A 152 -12.73 -4.06 -7.45
N LEU A 153 -11.44 -3.83 -7.57
CA LEU A 153 -10.86 -2.82 -8.45
C LEU A 153 -10.56 -3.43 -9.82
N ILE A 154 -10.10 -4.68 -9.82
CA ILE A 154 -9.89 -5.52 -10.99
C ILE A 154 -10.36 -6.94 -10.66
N LYS A 155 -10.74 -7.71 -11.68
CA LYS A 155 -11.04 -9.14 -11.56
C LYS A 155 -10.00 -9.90 -12.39
N PRO A 156 -8.94 -10.43 -11.76
CA PRO A 156 -7.99 -11.29 -12.45
C PRO A 156 -8.71 -12.51 -13.05
N GLN A 157 -8.24 -12.99 -14.20
CA GLN A 157 -8.70 -14.24 -14.78
C GLN A 157 -8.28 -15.43 -13.91
N GLU A 158 -8.85 -16.61 -14.17
CA GLU A 158 -8.44 -17.83 -13.47
C GLU A 158 -6.92 -18.08 -13.65
N GLY A 159 -6.22 -18.32 -12.54
CA GLY A 159 -4.76 -18.47 -12.53
C GLY A 159 -3.96 -17.16 -12.55
N ASP A 160 -4.59 -16.01 -12.72
CA ASP A 160 -3.95 -14.69 -12.65
C ASP A 160 -4.06 -14.08 -11.25
N SER A 161 -3.23 -13.08 -10.97
CA SER A 161 -3.26 -12.32 -9.72
C SER A 161 -2.68 -10.92 -9.89
N VAL A 162 -3.07 -9.99 -9.02
CA VAL A 162 -2.42 -8.67 -8.95
C VAL A 162 -0.96 -8.86 -8.57
N ALA A 163 -0.05 -8.44 -9.46
CA ALA A 163 1.39 -8.55 -9.28
C ALA A 163 1.99 -7.25 -8.74
N SER A 164 1.49 -6.09 -9.19
CA SER A 164 2.02 -4.80 -8.74
C SER A 164 0.97 -3.69 -8.75
N VAL A 165 1.23 -2.68 -7.92
CA VAL A 165 0.42 -1.47 -7.84
C VAL A 165 1.34 -0.26 -7.75
N ALA A 166 1.17 0.67 -8.68
CA ALA A 166 1.89 1.93 -8.75
C ALA A 166 0.94 3.08 -8.39
N ARG A 167 1.39 3.95 -7.49
CA ARG A 167 0.75 5.25 -7.21
C ARG A 167 1.40 6.28 -8.14
N ILE A 168 0.59 7.06 -8.81
CA ILE A 168 1.04 8.21 -9.60
C ILE A 168 0.60 9.45 -8.84
N ALA A 169 1.53 10.06 -8.11
CA ALA A 169 1.26 11.24 -7.31
C ALA A 169 1.18 12.48 -8.20
N VAL A 170 0.00 13.11 -8.26
CA VAL A 170 -0.21 14.29 -9.12
C VAL A 170 0.69 15.45 -8.72
N GLU A 171 0.93 15.63 -7.42
CA GLU A 171 1.83 16.67 -6.91
C GLU A 171 3.30 16.43 -7.31
N GLU A 172 3.72 15.18 -7.46
CA GLU A 172 5.08 14.87 -7.94
C GLU A 172 5.19 15.13 -9.45
N LEU A 173 4.17 14.76 -10.23
CA LEU A 173 4.09 15.07 -11.66
C LEU A 173 4.17 16.57 -11.94
N LYS A 174 3.44 17.39 -11.17
CA LYS A 174 3.49 18.85 -11.29
C LYS A 174 4.89 19.41 -11.02
N LYS A 175 5.60 18.88 -10.01
CA LYS A 175 6.95 19.32 -9.65
C LYS A 175 7.98 19.07 -10.76
N VAL A 176 7.79 18.02 -11.56
CA VAL A 176 8.68 17.70 -12.68
C VAL A 176 8.19 18.29 -14.02
N GLY A 177 7.19 19.16 -14.00
CA GLY A 177 6.67 19.86 -15.19
C GLY A 177 5.79 19.00 -16.10
N ALA A 178 5.35 17.82 -15.66
CA ALA A 178 4.43 17.00 -16.44
C ALA A 178 3.03 17.62 -16.44
N GLN A 179 2.42 17.71 -17.63
CA GLN A 179 1.02 18.11 -17.75
C GLN A 179 0.12 16.94 -17.30
N VAL A 180 -0.57 17.13 -16.18
CA VAL A 180 -1.53 16.13 -15.68
C VAL A 180 -2.88 16.42 -16.32
N ASN A 181 -3.32 15.55 -17.24
CA ASN A 181 -4.68 15.62 -17.75
C ASN A 181 -5.65 15.14 -16.66
N GLU A 182 -6.27 16.09 -15.96
CA GLU A 182 -7.28 15.80 -14.91
C GLU A 182 -8.50 15.03 -15.44
N ASN A 183 -8.66 14.99 -16.77
CA ASN A 183 -9.74 14.33 -17.51
C ASN A 183 -9.29 13.09 -18.31
N ALA A 184 -8.11 12.52 -18.04
CA ALA A 184 -7.81 11.19 -18.58
C ALA A 184 -8.81 10.19 -17.98
N GLU A 185 -9.85 9.85 -18.74
CA GLU A 185 -10.74 8.74 -18.45
C GLU A 185 -9.92 7.45 -18.51
N ALA A 186 -10.40 6.41 -17.80
CA ALA A 186 -9.77 5.10 -17.86
C ALA A 186 -9.66 4.66 -19.33
N GLU A 187 -8.45 4.65 -19.89
CA GLU A 187 -8.17 3.96 -21.14
C GLU A 187 -8.47 2.48 -20.87
N LYS A 188 -9.69 2.07 -21.20
CA LYS A 188 -10.04 0.68 -21.41
C LYS A 188 -9.43 0.29 -22.74
N GLU A 189 -8.13 0.00 -22.77
CA GLU A 189 -7.63 -0.93 -23.78
C GLU A 189 -8.20 -2.32 -23.42
N GLN A 190 -9.45 -2.54 -23.84
CA GLN A 190 -10.14 -3.82 -23.77
C GLN A 190 -9.53 -4.79 -24.79
N PRO A 191 -9.64 -6.10 -24.52
CA PRO A 191 -10.73 -6.81 -25.17
C PRO A 191 -11.83 -7.14 -24.16
N GLU A 192 -13.10 -7.00 -24.57
CA GLU A 192 -14.19 -7.70 -23.92
C GLU A 192 -13.89 -9.20 -23.95
N LEU A 193 -13.67 -9.79 -22.78
CA LEU A 193 -13.81 -11.23 -22.60
C LEU A 193 -15.03 -11.42 -21.68
N LEU A 194 -16.15 -11.72 -22.36
CA LEU A 194 -17.38 -12.29 -21.82
C LEU A 194 -17.09 -13.50 -20.93
#